data_AF-A0A484ZC14-F1
#
_entry.id   AF-A0A484ZC14-F1
#
_cell.length_a   1.000
_cell.length_b   1.000
_cell.length_c   1.000
_cell.angle_alpha   90.00
_cell.angle_beta   90.00
_cell.angle_gamma   90.00
#
_symmetry.space_group_name_H-M   'P 1'
#
loop_
_entity.id
_entity.type
_entity.pdbx_description
1 polymer ?
#
loop_
_entity_poly.entity_id
_entity_poly.type
_entity_poly.pdbx_seq_one_letter_code
_entity_poly.pdbx_strand_id
1 'polypeptide(L)'
;MWNKLSSERFQKNDVDRCYEIETVSYEGDEAATKEKIAKRSRVYPQGFIVLENENGVAGFINSGCAHDVVMSDEEFKTVSRSRS
;
A
#
# COMPACT_ATOMS: atom_id res chain seq x y z
N MET A 1 0.30 7.14 20.11
CA MET A 1 -0.05 8.40 19.43
C MET A 1 0.47 8.32 17.99
N TRP A 2 -0.31 8.70 16.98
CA TRP A 2 0.14 8.72 15.57
C TRP A 2 0.80 10.07 15.30
N ASN A 3 2.07 10.09 14.88
CA ASN A 3 2.90 11.28 15.03
C ASN A 3 3.18 12.04 13.73
N LYS A 4 2.90 11.48 12.54
CA LYS A 4 3.03 12.26 11.31
C LYS A 4 2.40 11.57 10.09
N LEU A 5 1.81 12.38 9.22
CA LEU A 5 1.63 12.06 7.80
C LEU A 5 2.66 12.87 7.02
N SER A 6 3.52 12.21 6.23
CA SER A 6 4.52 12.93 5.43
C SER A 6 4.75 12.30 4.05
N SER A 7 5.08 13.15 3.07
CA SER A 7 5.43 12.78 1.69
C SER A 7 6.87 13.15 1.32
N GLU A 8 7.61 13.84 2.19
CA GLU A 8 8.89 14.49 1.84
C GLU A 8 10.14 13.71 2.26
N ARG A 9 10.00 12.64 3.05
CA ARG A 9 11.15 11.85 3.52
C ARG A 9 10.85 10.36 3.49
N PHE A 10 11.11 9.73 2.36
CA PHE A 10 10.93 8.29 2.16
C PHE A 10 12.29 7.61 2.01
N GLN A 11 12.66 6.75 2.96
CA GLN A 11 13.94 6.05 3.00
C GLN A 11 13.78 4.57 2.61
N LYS A 12 14.90 3.88 2.37
CA LYS A 12 14.88 2.47 1.97
C LYS A 12 14.14 1.57 2.98
N ASN A 13 14.34 1.82 4.27
CA ASN A 13 13.68 1.04 5.33
C ASN A 13 12.15 1.21 5.33
N ASP A 14 11.66 2.32 4.78
CA ASP A 14 10.22 2.57 4.65
C ASP A 14 9.62 1.70 3.53
N VAL A 15 10.38 1.38 2.47
CA VAL A 15 9.95 0.39 1.45
C VAL A 15 9.76 -0.98 2.10
N ASP A 16 10.75 -1.40 2.88
CA ASP A 16 10.77 -2.72 3.52
C ASP A 16 9.55 -2.85 4.46
N ARG A 17 9.31 -1.82 5.27
CA ARG A 17 8.17 -1.79 6.18
C ARG A 17 6.81 -1.67 5.48
N CYS A 18 6.71 -0.86 4.41
CA CYS A 18 5.48 -0.78 3.61
C CYS A 18 5.15 -2.14 2.96
N TYR A 19 6.16 -2.87 2.47
CA TYR A 19 5.95 -4.19 1.89
C TYR A 19 5.46 -5.22 2.92
N GLU A 20 6.01 -5.18 4.15
CA GLU A 20 5.50 -6.01 5.25
C GLU A 20 4.02 -5.71 5.53
N ILE A 21 3.67 -4.42 5.67
CA ILE A 21 2.29 -3.97 5.90
C ILE A 21 1.37 -4.42 4.76
N GLU A 22 1.81 -4.30 3.52
CA GLU A 22 1.06 -4.72 2.34
C GLU A 22 0.76 -6.23 2.37
N THR A 23 1.78 -7.04 2.66
CA THR A 23 1.68 -8.52 2.68
C THR A 23 0.74 -9.04 3.77
N VAL A 24 0.60 -8.32 4.90
CA VAL A 24 -0.39 -8.68 5.93
C VAL A 24 -1.78 -8.08 5.67
N SER A 25 -1.88 -7.06 4.82
CA SER A 25 -3.15 -6.38 4.52
C SER A 25 -3.88 -7.00 3.34
N TYR A 26 -3.14 -7.58 2.39
CA TYR A 26 -3.65 -8.17 1.16
C TYR A 26 -3.00 -9.53 0.91
N GLU A 27 -3.78 -10.49 0.42
CA GLU A 27 -3.30 -11.84 0.13
C GLU A 27 -2.98 -12.02 -1.36
N GLY A 28 -1.97 -12.83 -1.67
CA GLY A 28 -1.65 -13.25 -3.04
C GLY A 28 -1.37 -12.07 -3.99
N ASP A 29 -2.03 -12.08 -5.14
CA ASP A 29 -1.82 -11.11 -6.22
C ASP A 29 -2.40 -9.72 -5.93
N GLU A 30 -3.21 -9.58 -4.88
CA GLU A 30 -3.75 -8.28 -4.45
C GLU A 30 -2.69 -7.42 -3.74
N ALA A 31 -1.66 -8.04 -3.16
CA ALA A 31 -0.57 -7.33 -2.50
C ALA A 31 0.37 -6.68 -3.53
N ALA A 32 0.65 -5.38 -3.38
CA ALA A 32 1.66 -4.73 -4.19
C ALA A 32 3.05 -5.31 -3.94
N THR A 33 3.77 -5.65 -5.02
CA THR A 33 5.16 -6.10 -4.90
C THR A 33 6.05 -4.98 -4.37
N LYS A 34 7.15 -5.38 -3.74
CA LYS A 34 8.18 -4.45 -3.24
C LYS A 34 8.72 -3.52 -4.33
N GLU A 35 8.90 -4.01 -5.55
CA GLU A 35 9.33 -3.16 -6.67
C GLU A 35 8.28 -2.10 -7.03
N LYS A 36 6.98 -2.45 -7.01
CA LYS A 36 5.90 -1.50 -7.28
C LYS A 36 5.86 -0.40 -6.22
N ILE A 37 5.95 -0.78 -4.94
CA ILE A 37 6.02 0.17 -3.81
C ILE A 37 7.21 1.12 -3.97
N ALA A 38 8.40 0.57 -4.19
CA ALA A 38 9.63 1.34 -4.35
C ALA A 38 9.62 2.24 -5.60
N LYS A 39 9.00 1.79 -6.69
CA LYS A 39 8.84 2.59 -7.91
C LYS A 39 7.94 3.78 -7.66
N ARG A 40 6.77 3.57 -7.04
CA ARG A 40 5.79 4.62 -6.84
C ARG A 40 6.27 5.68 -5.83
N SER A 41 6.96 5.28 -4.77
CA SER A 41 7.53 6.24 -3.82
C SER A 41 8.59 7.16 -4.44
N ARG A 42 9.31 6.71 -5.48
CA ARG A 42 10.30 7.52 -6.20
C ARG A 42 9.71 8.35 -7.34
N VAL A 43 8.80 7.75 -8.12
CA VAL A 43 8.27 8.36 -9.36
C VAL A 43 7.11 9.31 -9.07
N TYR A 44 6.33 9.05 -8.02
CA TYR A 44 5.17 9.85 -7.65
C TYR A 44 5.09 10.04 -6.12
N PRO A 45 6.12 10.65 -5.50
CA PRO A 45 6.19 10.83 -4.05
C PRO A 45 5.00 11.62 -3.48
N GLN A 46 4.44 12.56 -4.25
CA GLN A 46 3.24 13.32 -3.85
C GLN A 46 1.98 12.48 -3.70
N GLY A 47 1.90 11.31 -4.37
CA GLY A 47 0.84 10.33 -4.18
C GLY A 47 1.22 9.20 -3.24
N PHE A 48 2.35 9.29 -2.56
CA PHE A 48 2.83 8.30 -1.62
C PHE A 48 2.90 8.93 -0.24
N ILE A 49 1.86 8.71 0.57
CA ILE A 49 1.76 9.27 1.92
C ILE A 49 2.03 8.17 2.92
N VAL A 50 2.89 8.43 3.90
CA VAL A 50 3.22 7.47 4.96
C VAL A 50 2.67 7.96 6.29
N LEU A 51 2.10 7.04 7.06
CA LEU A 51 1.68 7.23 8.44
C LEU A 51 2.75 6.65 9.38
N GLU A 52 3.27 7.50 10.26
CA GLU A 52 4.32 7.15 11.22
C GLU A 52 3.81 7.18 12.68
N ASN A 53 4.34 6.29 13.51
CA ASN A 53 4.25 6.34 14.96
C ASN A 53 5.66 6.17 15.59
N GLU A 54 5.72 6.03 16.92
CA GLU A 54 6.99 5.90 17.66
C GLU A 54 7.84 4.68 17.23
N ASN A 55 7.23 3.68 16.60
CA ASN A 55 7.88 2.46 16.11
C ASN A 55 8.20 2.51 14.61
N GLY A 56 8.01 3.65 13.95
CA GLY A 56 8.25 3.86 12.52
C GLY A 56 6.99 3.81 11.66
N VAL A 57 7.11 3.34 10.42
CA VAL A 57 6.00 3.28 9.46
C VAL A 57 4.95 2.27 9.92
N ALA A 58 3.74 2.76 10.06
CA ALA A 58 2.60 2.00 10.58
C ALA A 58 1.41 1.96 9.61
N GLY A 59 1.49 2.69 8.51
CA GLY A 59 0.59 2.57 7.36
C GLY A 59 1.07 3.44 6.21
N PHE A 60 0.53 3.24 5.02
CA PHE A 60 0.79 4.12 3.88
C PHE A 60 -0.41 4.16 2.94
N ILE A 61 -0.53 5.25 2.20
CA ILE A 61 -1.49 5.44 1.11
C ILE A 61 -0.67 5.61 -0.15
N ASN A 62 -0.96 4.77 -1.14
CA ASN A 62 -0.41 4.91 -2.47
C ASN A 62 -1.51 5.23 -3.48
N SER A 63 -1.53 6.46 -3.98
CA SER A 63 -2.38 6.86 -5.10
C SER A 63 -1.72 6.41 -6.40
N GLY A 64 -2.31 5.41 -7.05
CA GLY A 64 -1.95 5.07 -8.42
C GLY A 64 -2.63 6.02 -9.41
N CYS A 65 -1.87 6.64 -10.31
CA CYS A 65 -2.44 7.07 -11.58
C CYS A 65 -2.53 5.81 -12.45
N ALA A 66 -3.60 5.04 -12.29
CA ALA A 66 -3.90 3.89 -13.14
C ALA A 66 -4.39 4.44 -14.48
N HIS A 67 -3.47 4.74 -15.41
CA HIS A 67 -3.86 5.03 -16.80
C HIS A 67 -4.00 3.76 -17.65
N ASP A 68 -3.66 2.58 -17.10
CA ASP A 68 -4.02 1.30 -17.68
C ASP A 68 -4.67 0.43 -16.60
N VAL A 69 -5.99 0.48 -16.55
CA VAL A 69 -6.81 -0.51 -15.89
C VAL A 69 -6.87 -1.71 -16.84
N VAL A 70 -5.88 -2.60 -16.76
CA VAL A 70 -6.12 -3.98 -17.20
C VAL A 70 -6.91 -4.63 -16.07
N MET A 71 -8.23 -4.41 -16.11
CA MET A 71 -9.18 -5.36 -15.53
C MET A 71 -8.98 -6.64 -16.34
N SER A 72 -8.08 -7.51 -15.88
CA SER A 72 -8.23 -8.92 -16.22
C SER A 72 -9.39 -9.41 -15.37
N ASP A 73 -10.53 -9.50 -16.05
CA ASP A 73 -11.71 -10.25 -15.66
C ASP A 73 -11.35 -11.45 -14.80
N GLU A 74 -11.89 -11.54 -13.59
CA GLU A 74 -12.47 -12.80 -13.10
C GLU A 74 -13.43 -12.53 -11.91
N GLU A 75 -14.71 -12.71 -12.22
CA GLU A 75 -15.73 -13.31 -11.37
C GLU A 75 -16.21 -12.55 -10.12
N PHE A 76 -17.22 -11.73 -10.39
CA PHE A 76 -18.40 -11.52 -9.54
C PHE A 76 -18.80 -12.78 -8.73
N LYS A 77 -18.86 -12.71 -7.38
CA LYS A 77 -19.97 -13.27 -6.56
C LYS A 77 -19.86 -13.02 -5.04
N THR A 78 -20.82 -12.20 -4.59
CA THR A 78 -21.75 -12.41 -3.47
C THR A 78 -21.20 -12.43 -2.03
N VAL A 79 -21.52 -11.33 -1.33
CA VAL A 79 -21.63 -11.28 0.13
C VAL A 79 -22.62 -12.32 0.64
N SER A 80 -22.19 -13.23 1.51
CA SER A 80 -23.09 -13.88 2.46
C SER A 80 -22.40 -14.01 3.80
N ARG A 81 -22.73 -13.07 4.68
CA ARG A 81 -22.70 -13.28 6.13
C ARG A 81 -23.46 -14.57 6.46
N SER A 82 -22.84 -15.43 7.23
CA SER A 82 -23.55 -16.18 8.27
C SER A 82 -22.60 -16.45 9.42
N ARG A 83 -22.83 -15.72 10.52
CA ARG A 83 -22.44 -16.14 11.85
C ARG A 83 -23.10 -17.50 12.11
N SER A 84 -22.34 -18.43 12.65
CA SER A 84 -22.82 -19.51 13.52
C SER A 84 -21.68 -19.82 14.47
#